data_AF-A0A9D6DUV2-F1
#
_entry.id   AF-A0A9D6DUV2-F1
#
_cell.length_a   1.000
_cell.length_b   1.000
_cell.length_c   1.000
_cell.angle_alpha   90.00
_cell.angle_beta   90.00
_cell.angle_gamma   90.00
#
_symmetry.space_group_name_H-M   'P 1'
#
loop_
_entity.id
_entity.type
_entity.pdbx_description
1 polymer ?
#
loop_
_entity_poly.entity_id
_entity_poly.type
_entity_poly.pdbx_seq_one_letter_code
_entity_poly.pdbx_strand_id
1 'polypeptide(L)'
;MTNQQAERGGAQYTRRYGETWNKILFDYYLKSKTCPVLLWEILKHPFALLRNYRKVQREAPVERVDENGNMFYRVRDKEELVECLVLDPSCFLFAVSYCQKPHSCPSGRYTANCSHPGGPVCDACGIGKMKAVALRLGVRFHISTTGHWAVVDALIPMFRRTRKKMKPGTCMVSTCPMVCSLIKGMAGYFDLRAAVYNFRSGVCGTLKEYDLAERGLKREKPRLAPSATSEMMWVLQEAEERLRPQLPAGQDGDTDPGACLSVAREIGVNRGAVSG
;
A
#
# COMPACT_ATOMS: atom_id res chain seq x y z
N MET A 1 -13.08 16.43 -22.00
CA MET A 1 -13.54 16.34 -20.60
C MET A 1 -12.66 17.26 -19.77
N THR A 2 -13.25 18.25 -19.11
CA THR A 2 -12.51 19.22 -18.27
C THR A 2 -12.02 18.53 -16.99
N ASN A 3 -10.86 18.94 -16.45
CA ASN A 3 -10.28 18.36 -15.22
C ASN A 3 -11.27 18.32 -14.04
N GLN A 4 -12.21 19.26 -13.96
CA GLN A 4 -13.26 19.29 -12.93
C GLN A 4 -14.26 18.13 -12.99
N GLN A 5 -14.51 17.53 -14.17
CA GLN A 5 -15.42 16.37 -14.29
C GLN A 5 -14.75 15.08 -13.83
N ALA A 6 -13.42 14.95 -14.03
CA ALA A 6 -12.65 13.81 -13.53
C ALA A 6 -12.49 13.86 -12.00
N GLU A 7 -12.39 15.06 -11.43
CA GLU A 7 -12.22 15.27 -9.98
C GLU A 7 -13.50 14.95 -9.20
N ARG A 8 -14.67 15.39 -9.69
CA ARG A 8 -15.97 15.02 -9.10
C ARG A 8 -16.29 13.53 -9.25
N GLY A 9 -15.80 12.90 -10.33
CA GLY A 9 -15.99 11.47 -10.57
C GLY A 9 -15.39 10.59 -9.48
N GLY A 10 -14.17 10.87 -9.01
CA GLY A 10 -13.46 10.03 -8.04
C GLY A 10 -14.19 9.85 -6.70
N ALA A 11 -14.52 10.95 -6.02
CA ALA A 11 -15.18 10.90 -4.71
C ALA A 11 -16.62 10.35 -4.78
N GLN A 12 -17.33 10.65 -5.88
CA GLN A 12 -18.68 10.13 -6.11
C GLN A 12 -18.65 8.63 -6.46
N TYR A 13 -17.58 8.15 -7.10
CA TYR A 13 -17.39 6.75 -7.47
C TYR A 13 -17.14 5.87 -6.23
N THR A 14 -16.30 6.31 -5.29
CA THR A 14 -16.01 5.54 -4.06
C THR A 14 -17.26 5.37 -3.19
N ARG A 15 -18.12 6.40 -3.08
CA ARG A 15 -19.38 6.34 -2.33
C ARG A 15 -20.47 5.53 -3.05
N ARG A 16 -20.63 5.71 -4.37
CA ARG A 16 -21.76 5.11 -5.11
C ARG A 16 -21.61 3.61 -5.33
N TYR A 17 -20.39 3.09 -5.33
CA TYR A 17 -20.15 1.70 -5.71
C TYR A 17 -19.42 0.83 -4.67
N GLY A 18 -19.07 1.37 -3.50
CA GLY A 18 -18.30 0.64 -2.49
C GLY A 18 -18.96 -0.69 -2.04
N GLU A 19 -20.27 -0.70 -1.80
CA GLU A 19 -20.98 -1.90 -1.34
C GLU A 19 -21.20 -2.92 -2.47
N THR A 20 -21.61 -2.46 -3.65
CA THR A 20 -21.84 -3.33 -4.81
C THR A 20 -20.55 -3.98 -5.30
N TRP A 21 -19.44 -3.23 -5.33
CA TRP A 21 -18.14 -3.79 -5.71
C TRP A 21 -17.58 -4.77 -4.68
N ASN A 22 -17.84 -4.54 -3.38
CA ASN A 22 -17.40 -5.49 -2.34
C ASN A 22 -17.96 -6.88 -2.60
N LYS A 23 -19.26 -6.99 -2.90
CA LYS A 23 -19.88 -8.29 -3.20
C LYS A 23 -19.31 -8.91 -4.48
N ILE A 24 -19.24 -8.13 -5.56
CA ILE A 24 -18.75 -8.62 -6.87
C ILE A 24 -17.29 -9.07 -6.79
N LEU A 25 -16.42 -8.28 -6.16
CA LEU A 25 -15.03 -8.64 -5.96
C LEU A 25 -14.88 -9.81 -5.02
N PHE A 26 -15.65 -9.85 -3.93
CA PHE A 26 -15.61 -10.98 -3.02
C PHE A 26 -15.97 -12.27 -3.76
N ASP A 27 -17.05 -12.28 -4.55
CA ASP A 27 -17.43 -13.42 -5.39
C ASP A 27 -16.34 -13.76 -6.42
N TYR A 28 -15.69 -12.75 -7.00
CA TYR A 28 -14.55 -12.93 -7.90
C TYR A 28 -13.37 -13.61 -7.20
N TYR A 29 -13.02 -13.18 -5.98
CA TYR A 29 -11.92 -13.74 -5.19
C TYR A 29 -12.24 -15.09 -4.56
N LEU A 30 -13.50 -15.34 -4.20
CA LEU A 30 -13.96 -16.66 -3.73
C LEU A 30 -13.71 -17.73 -4.80
N LYS A 31 -13.89 -17.38 -6.08
CA LYS A 31 -13.62 -18.25 -7.22
C LYS A 31 -12.14 -18.30 -7.63
N SER A 32 -11.30 -17.44 -7.05
CA SER A 32 -9.89 -17.35 -7.41
C SER A 32 -9.01 -18.15 -6.45
N LYS A 33 -7.74 -18.32 -6.83
CA LYS A 33 -6.71 -18.94 -5.98
C LYS A 33 -6.43 -18.15 -4.69
N THR A 34 -6.99 -16.94 -4.50
CA THR A 34 -6.86 -16.17 -3.25
C THR A 34 -7.63 -16.84 -2.10
N CYS A 35 -8.80 -17.41 -2.40
CA CYS A 35 -9.73 -17.88 -1.38
C CYS A 35 -9.12 -18.92 -0.43
N PRO A 36 -8.43 -19.98 -0.91
CA PRO A 36 -7.82 -20.96 -0.01
C PRO A 36 -6.76 -20.36 0.93
N VAL A 37 -5.95 -19.42 0.44
CA VAL A 37 -4.89 -18.78 1.25
C VAL A 37 -5.49 -17.87 2.32
N LEU A 38 -6.51 -17.08 1.95
CA LEU A 38 -7.22 -16.22 2.89
C LEU A 38 -7.97 -17.05 3.94
N LEU A 39 -8.71 -18.07 3.49
CA LEU A 39 -9.44 -18.97 4.38
C LEU A 39 -8.48 -19.68 5.35
N TRP A 40 -7.31 -20.12 4.87
CA TRP A 40 -6.29 -20.71 5.71
C TRP A 40 -5.81 -19.75 6.81
N GLU A 41 -5.52 -18.49 6.49
CA GLU A 41 -5.16 -17.50 7.51
C GLU A 41 -6.30 -17.23 8.49
N ILE A 42 -7.56 -17.25 8.01
CA ILE A 42 -8.74 -17.10 8.86
C ILE A 42 -8.88 -18.25 9.85
N LEU A 43 -8.79 -19.49 9.35
CA LEU A 43 -8.92 -20.70 10.15
C LEU A 43 -7.76 -20.89 11.14
N LYS A 44 -6.56 -20.42 10.79
CA LYS A 44 -5.40 -20.49 11.69
C LYS A 44 -5.49 -19.49 12.85
N HIS A 45 -6.24 -18.39 12.67
CA HIS A 45 -6.27 -17.27 13.62
C HIS A 45 -7.67 -16.69 13.88
N PRO A 46 -8.71 -17.50 14.15
CA PRO A 46 -10.09 -17.03 14.19
C PRO A 46 -10.33 -16.00 15.29
N PHE A 47 -9.79 -16.25 16.50
CA PHE A 47 -9.96 -15.33 17.63
C PHE A 47 -9.20 -14.02 17.46
N ALA A 48 -8.01 -14.05 16.85
CA ALA A 48 -7.24 -12.83 16.59
C ALA A 48 -7.97 -11.93 15.59
N LEU A 49 -8.51 -12.51 14.53
CA LEU A 49 -9.28 -11.77 13.53
C LEU A 49 -10.60 -11.24 14.10
N LEU A 50 -11.33 -12.04 14.89
CA LEU A 50 -12.55 -11.59 15.54
C LEU A 50 -12.27 -10.44 16.52
N ARG A 51 -11.18 -10.53 17.29
CA ARG A 51 -10.74 -9.48 18.21
C ARG A 51 -10.39 -8.20 17.44
N ASN A 52 -9.62 -8.32 16.35
CA ASN A 52 -9.26 -7.19 15.50
C ASN A 52 -10.50 -6.55 14.89
N TYR A 53 -11.40 -7.35 14.32
CA TYR A 53 -12.66 -6.88 13.77
C TYR A 53 -13.51 -6.12 14.80
N ARG A 54 -13.69 -6.69 16.01
CA ARG A 54 -14.41 -6.02 17.10
C ARG A 54 -13.72 -4.74 17.56
N LYS A 55 -12.39 -4.73 17.65
CA LYS A 55 -11.59 -3.54 17.97
C LYS A 55 -11.85 -2.44 16.95
N VAL A 56 -11.75 -2.76 15.66
CA VAL A 56 -12.03 -1.83 14.56
C VAL A 56 -13.46 -1.30 14.62
N GLN A 57 -14.45 -2.15 14.88
CA GLN A 57 -15.86 -1.72 15.00
C GLN A 57 -16.06 -0.75 16.19
N ARG A 58 -15.37 -0.98 17.32
CA ARG A 58 -15.43 -0.09 18.50
C ARG A 58 -14.73 1.24 18.30
N GLU A 59 -13.61 1.24 17.59
CA GLU A 59 -12.82 2.44 17.33
C GLU A 59 -13.46 3.37 16.27
N ALA A 60 -14.64 3.03 15.75
CA ALA A 60 -15.40 3.76 14.72
C ALA A 60 -14.48 4.23 13.59
N PRO A 61 -14.20 3.40 12.57
CA PRO A 61 -13.13 3.65 11.62
C PRO A 61 -13.26 5.05 11.03
N VAL A 62 -12.32 5.93 11.37
CA VAL A 62 -12.21 7.26 10.77
C VAL A 62 -11.84 7.02 9.31
N GLU A 63 -12.84 7.09 8.45
CA GLU A 63 -12.69 7.08 7.01
C GLU A 63 -12.83 8.52 6.52
N ARG A 64 -11.75 9.03 5.96
CA ARG A 64 -11.71 10.34 5.33
C ARG A 64 -11.43 10.15 3.85
N VAL A 65 -12.21 10.82 3.03
CA VAL A 65 -11.89 10.99 1.61
C VAL A 65 -11.53 12.45 1.41
N ASP A 66 -10.34 12.72 0.88
CA ASP A 66 -9.93 14.08 0.59
C ASP A 66 -10.59 14.61 -0.71
N GLU A 67 -10.36 15.88 -1.03
CA GLU A 67 -10.81 16.51 -2.27
C GLU A 67 -10.27 15.83 -3.55
N ASN A 68 -9.16 15.10 -3.43
CA ASN A 68 -8.58 14.34 -4.52
C ASN A 68 -9.20 12.95 -4.69
N GLY A 69 -10.12 12.56 -3.80
CA GLY A 69 -10.70 11.23 -3.75
C GLY A 69 -9.78 10.18 -3.16
N ASN A 70 -8.64 10.56 -2.56
CA ASN A 70 -7.80 9.63 -1.80
C ASN A 70 -8.49 9.26 -0.50
N MET A 71 -8.37 8.01 -0.08
CA MET A 71 -9.03 7.48 1.11
C MET A 71 -8.01 7.24 2.21
N PHE A 72 -8.27 7.79 3.39
CA PHE A 72 -7.54 7.51 4.62
C PHE A 72 -8.45 6.72 5.55
N TYR A 73 -7.96 5.56 6.00
CA TYR A 73 -8.68 4.63 6.86
C TYR A 73 -7.87 4.40 8.13
N ARG A 74 -8.39 4.87 9.26
CA ARG A 74 -7.70 4.84 10.58
C ARG A 74 -6.31 5.50 10.52
N VAL A 75 -6.21 6.52 9.66
CA VAL A 75 -5.08 7.45 9.52
C VAL A 75 -5.72 8.83 9.40
N ARG A 76 -5.25 9.82 10.16
CA ARG A 76 -5.79 11.19 10.13
C ARG A 76 -5.38 11.90 8.84
N ASP A 77 -4.10 11.89 8.56
CA ASP A 77 -3.44 12.66 7.50
C ASP A 77 -2.13 12.01 7.06
N LYS A 78 -1.46 12.66 6.11
CA LYS A 78 -0.17 12.20 5.59
C LYS A 78 0.95 12.33 6.63
N GLU A 79 0.86 13.26 7.58
CA GLU A 79 1.79 13.40 8.70
C GLU A 79 1.74 12.17 9.62
N GLU A 80 0.56 11.62 9.91
CA GLU A 80 0.45 10.36 10.66
C GLU A 80 1.07 9.16 9.90
N LEU A 81 1.08 9.18 8.56
CA LEU A 81 1.82 8.18 7.79
C LEU A 81 3.33 8.28 8.04
N VAL A 82 3.87 9.50 8.05
CA VAL A 82 5.28 9.75 8.39
C VAL A 82 5.59 9.24 9.79
N GLU A 83 4.75 9.57 10.79
CA GLU A 83 4.91 9.09 12.16
C GLU A 83 4.92 7.56 12.24
N CYS A 84 3.98 6.90 11.55
CA CYS A 84 3.93 5.44 11.48
C CYS A 84 5.19 4.85 10.82
N LEU A 85 5.68 5.49 9.75
CA LEU A 85 6.87 5.05 9.02
C LEU A 85 8.11 5.14 9.90
N VAL A 86 8.33 6.30 10.53
CA VAL A 86 9.48 6.58 11.40
C VAL A 86 9.46 5.67 12.63
N LEU A 87 8.28 5.40 13.21
CA LEU A 87 8.14 4.58 14.42
C LEU A 87 8.51 3.11 14.21
N ASP A 88 8.07 2.50 13.11
CA ASP A 88 8.40 1.10 12.79
C ASP A 88 8.28 0.83 11.28
N PRO A 89 9.34 1.10 10.48
CA PRO A 89 9.31 0.92 9.03
C PRO A 89 8.93 -0.51 8.61
N SER A 90 9.24 -1.50 9.44
CA SER A 90 8.97 -2.90 9.12
C SER A 90 7.48 -3.27 9.22
N CYS A 91 6.69 -2.50 9.97
CA CYS A 91 5.22 -2.57 10.05
C CYS A 91 4.53 -1.68 9.00
N PHE A 92 5.30 -1.09 8.08
CA PHE A 92 4.80 -0.26 7.00
C PHE A 92 4.90 -0.99 5.65
N LEU A 93 3.81 -0.98 4.88
CA LEU A 93 3.74 -1.50 3.52
C LEU A 93 3.56 -0.33 2.57
N PHE A 94 4.47 -0.19 1.62
CA PHE A 94 4.24 0.65 0.46
C PHE A 94 3.93 -0.26 -0.74
N ALA A 95 2.71 -0.20 -1.26
CA ALA A 95 2.34 -0.89 -2.49
C ALA A 95 1.93 0.06 -3.64
N VAL A 96 2.27 -0.32 -4.86
CA VAL A 96 1.81 0.34 -6.08
C VAL A 96 1.30 -0.70 -7.07
N SER A 97 0.33 -0.34 -7.91
CA SER A 97 -0.17 -1.27 -8.95
C SER A 97 0.72 -1.23 -10.19
N TYR A 98 1.04 -2.41 -10.74
CA TYR A 98 1.87 -2.58 -11.95
C TYR A 98 1.37 -1.76 -13.15
N CYS A 99 0.05 -1.54 -13.22
CA CYS A 99 -0.61 -0.91 -14.34
C CYS A 99 -0.15 0.54 -14.56
N GLN A 100 0.46 1.16 -13.54
CA GLN A 100 1.12 2.46 -13.60
C GLN A 100 2.47 2.45 -14.35
N LYS A 101 3.12 1.29 -14.50
CA LYS A 101 4.39 1.17 -15.22
C LYS A 101 4.24 1.68 -16.66
N PRO A 102 5.25 2.38 -17.20
CA PRO A 102 5.24 2.78 -18.60
C PRO A 102 5.20 1.55 -19.52
N HIS A 103 4.60 1.68 -20.69
CA HIS A 103 4.57 0.60 -21.69
C HIS A 103 5.98 0.21 -22.16
N SER A 104 6.90 1.17 -22.15
CA SER A 104 8.32 1.00 -22.45
C SER A 104 9.17 0.56 -21.25
N CYS A 105 8.57 0.10 -20.14
CA CYS A 105 9.34 -0.35 -18.98
C CYS A 105 10.27 -1.51 -19.37
N PRO A 106 11.59 -1.43 -19.09
CA PRO A 106 12.54 -2.47 -19.50
C PRO A 106 12.30 -3.81 -18.80
N SER A 107 11.75 -3.80 -17.58
CA SER A 107 11.34 -5.03 -16.89
C SER A 107 10.03 -5.62 -17.41
N GLY A 108 9.36 -4.96 -18.36
CA GLY A 108 7.99 -5.26 -18.76
C GLY A 108 6.95 -4.61 -17.84
N ARG A 109 5.75 -4.39 -18.39
CA ARG A 109 4.66 -3.72 -17.67
C ARG A 109 4.00 -4.66 -16.66
N TYR A 110 3.59 -5.86 -17.09
CA TYR A 110 2.88 -6.84 -16.26
C TYR A 110 3.85 -7.74 -15.49
N THR A 111 4.61 -7.14 -14.57
CA THR A 111 5.48 -7.87 -13.65
C THR A 111 5.58 -7.12 -12.32
N ALA A 112 5.85 -7.85 -11.24
CA ALA A 112 6.22 -7.23 -9.96
C ALA A 112 7.68 -6.72 -9.96
N ASN A 113 8.49 -7.18 -10.91
CA ASN A 113 9.92 -6.87 -10.97
C ASN A 113 10.17 -5.43 -11.42
N CYS A 114 11.15 -4.78 -10.80
CA CYS A 114 11.62 -3.45 -11.19
C CYS A 114 13.14 -3.42 -10.94
N SER A 115 13.92 -3.60 -12.00
CA SER A 115 15.39 -3.62 -11.92
C SER A 115 16.01 -2.22 -11.93
N HIS A 116 15.27 -1.20 -12.34
CA HIS A 116 15.73 0.19 -12.48
C HIS A 116 17.14 0.32 -13.10
N PRO A 117 17.36 -0.18 -14.34
CA PRO A 117 18.69 -0.18 -14.96
C PRO A 117 19.24 1.22 -15.31
N GLY A 118 18.55 2.29 -14.93
CA GLY A 118 18.84 3.67 -15.35
C GLY A 118 18.22 4.01 -16.71
N GLY A 119 18.43 5.25 -17.16
CA GLY A 119 18.02 5.74 -18.47
C GLY A 119 16.65 6.44 -18.46
N PRO A 120 16.28 7.11 -19.56
CA PRO A 120 15.25 8.15 -19.57
C PRO A 120 13.86 7.66 -19.13
N VAL A 121 13.52 6.39 -19.41
CA VAL A 121 12.24 5.80 -18.98
C VAL A 121 12.20 5.56 -17.48
N CYS A 122 13.28 5.04 -16.90
CA CYS A 122 13.37 4.74 -15.47
C CYS A 122 13.56 6.03 -14.65
N ASP A 123 14.37 6.97 -15.13
CA ASP A 123 14.64 8.24 -14.48
C ASP A 123 13.41 9.16 -14.43
N ALA A 124 12.49 8.99 -15.38
CA ALA A 124 11.17 9.64 -15.38
C ALA A 124 10.10 8.85 -14.60
N CYS A 125 10.38 7.61 -14.17
CA CYS A 125 9.39 6.73 -13.54
C CYS A 125 9.23 7.02 -12.04
N GLY A 126 8.07 7.54 -11.64
CA GLY A 126 7.76 7.78 -10.23
C GLY A 126 7.83 6.52 -9.35
N ILE A 127 7.43 5.36 -9.87
CA ILE A 127 7.51 4.07 -9.16
C ILE A 127 8.96 3.73 -8.81
N GLY A 128 9.89 3.96 -9.73
CA GLY A 128 11.31 3.70 -9.54
C GLY A 128 11.89 4.54 -8.41
N LYS A 129 11.62 5.85 -8.44
CA LYS A 129 12.03 6.80 -7.41
C LYS A 129 11.46 6.43 -6.04
N MET A 130 10.15 6.16 -5.98
CA MET A 130 9.45 5.78 -4.75
C MET A 130 10.00 4.47 -4.17
N LYS A 131 10.28 3.48 -5.02
CA LYS A 131 10.92 2.22 -4.62
C LYS A 131 12.28 2.47 -3.98
N ALA A 132 13.13 3.27 -4.62
CA ALA A 132 14.48 3.54 -4.14
C ALA A 132 14.47 4.15 -2.73
N VAL A 133 13.64 5.17 -2.50
CA VAL A 133 13.52 5.81 -1.18
C VAL A 133 12.93 4.83 -0.15
N ALA A 134 11.86 4.11 -0.50
CA ALA A 134 11.23 3.13 0.41
C ALA A 134 12.21 2.04 0.88
N LEU A 135 13.05 1.52 -0.01
CA LEU A 135 14.03 0.50 0.34
C LEU A 135 15.12 1.01 1.28
N ARG A 136 15.61 2.25 1.08
CA ARG A 136 16.57 2.87 2.01
C ARG A 136 16.00 3.03 3.42
N LEU A 137 14.69 3.27 3.53
CA LEU A 137 13.97 3.37 4.79
C LEU A 137 13.68 2.00 5.44
N GLY A 138 14.08 0.88 4.83
CA GLY A 138 13.74 -0.47 5.30
C GLY A 138 12.26 -0.81 5.16
N VAL A 139 11.51 -0.08 4.34
CA VAL A 139 10.07 -0.24 4.12
C VAL A 139 9.85 -1.34 3.09
N ARG A 140 8.85 -2.19 3.33
CA ARG A 140 8.46 -3.21 2.34
C ARG A 140 7.80 -2.51 1.16
N PHE A 141 8.46 -2.53 0.00
CA PHE A 141 7.90 -2.07 -1.26
C PHE A 141 7.32 -3.24 -2.08
N HIS A 142 6.10 -3.11 -2.60
CA HIS A 142 5.46 -4.13 -3.42
C HIS A 142 4.85 -3.54 -4.69
N ILE A 143 5.07 -4.20 -5.83
CA ILE A 143 4.35 -3.89 -7.07
C ILE A 143 3.36 -5.02 -7.33
N SER A 144 2.08 -4.73 -7.16
CA SER A 144 1.02 -5.72 -7.38
C SER A 144 0.71 -5.84 -8.86
N THR A 145 0.83 -7.05 -9.43
CA THR A 145 0.39 -7.39 -10.80
C THR A 145 -1.08 -7.78 -10.89
N THR A 146 -1.60 -8.35 -9.81
CA THR A 146 -2.99 -8.75 -9.68
C THR A 146 -3.47 -8.42 -8.28
N GLY A 147 -4.77 -8.22 -8.13
CA GLY A 147 -5.37 -8.07 -6.82
C GLY A 147 -5.22 -9.34 -5.97
N HIS A 148 -5.13 -10.52 -6.58
CA HIS A 148 -4.73 -11.75 -5.89
C HIS A 148 -3.36 -11.61 -5.24
N TRP A 149 -2.35 -11.18 -5.98
CA TRP A 149 -0.98 -11.01 -5.48
C TRP A 149 -0.87 -9.85 -4.49
N ALA A 150 -1.68 -8.79 -4.61
CA ALA A 150 -1.75 -7.76 -3.57
C ALA A 150 -2.15 -8.38 -2.21
N VAL A 151 -3.13 -9.27 -2.18
CA VAL A 151 -3.55 -9.94 -0.94
C VAL A 151 -2.48 -10.93 -0.46
N VAL A 152 -2.05 -11.84 -1.33
CA VAL A 152 -1.17 -12.96 -0.96
C VAL A 152 0.26 -12.51 -0.67
N ASP A 153 0.84 -11.62 -1.48
CA ASP A 153 2.25 -11.24 -1.38
C ASP A 153 2.47 -9.95 -0.59
N ALA A 154 1.44 -9.14 -0.36
CA ALA A 154 1.57 -7.88 0.37
C ALA A 154 0.80 -7.91 1.70
N LEU A 155 -0.52 -8.07 1.66
CA LEU A 155 -1.36 -7.92 2.85
C LEU A 155 -1.20 -9.06 3.86
N ILE A 156 -1.17 -10.32 3.43
CA ILE A 156 -1.00 -11.47 4.34
C ILE A 156 0.37 -11.44 5.05
N PRO A 157 1.50 -11.22 4.36
CA PRO A 157 2.79 -11.06 5.01
C PRO A 157 2.82 -9.90 5.99
N MET A 158 2.14 -8.78 5.66
CA MET A 158 1.99 -7.67 6.59
C MET A 158 1.20 -8.10 7.83
N PHE A 159 0.04 -8.72 7.67
CA PHE A 159 -0.77 -9.24 8.78
C PHE A 159 0.00 -10.21 9.70
N ARG A 160 0.76 -11.15 9.11
CA ARG A 160 1.59 -12.08 9.88
C ARG A 160 2.62 -11.33 10.73
N ARG A 161 3.23 -10.27 10.18
CA ARG A 161 4.24 -9.46 10.86
C ARG A 161 3.64 -8.58 11.96
N THR A 162 2.57 -7.86 11.68
CA THR A 162 1.88 -6.96 12.62
C THR A 162 1.35 -7.73 13.81
N ARG A 163 0.78 -8.91 13.55
CA ARG A 163 0.38 -9.87 14.59
C ARG A 163 1.56 -10.34 15.43
N LYS A 164 2.67 -10.77 14.82
CA LYS A 164 3.87 -11.21 15.57
C LYS A 164 4.39 -10.10 16.50
N LYS A 165 4.28 -8.85 16.07
CA LYS A 165 4.69 -7.67 16.83
C LYS A 165 3.60 -7.10 17.76
N MET A 166 2.38 -7.63 17.69
CA MET A 166 1.21 -7.10 18.40
C MET A 166 0.98 -5.59 18.19
N LYS A 167 1.30 -5.09 17.00
CA LYS A 167 1.15 -3.69 16.59
C LYS A 167 0.25 -3.59 15.36
N PRO A 168 -0.51 -2.50 15.16
CA PRO A 168 -1.22 -2.28 13.90
C PRO A 168 -0.22 -2.11 12.75
N GLY A 169 -0.60 -2.56 11.56
CA GLY A 169 0.17 -2.27 10.33
C GLY A 169 -0.31 -1.00 9.67
N THR A 170 0.58 -0.33 8.93
CA THR A 170 0.20 0.83 8.12
C THR A 170 0.51 0.55 6.66
N CYS A 171 -0.43 0.85 5.78
CA CYS A 171 -0.29 0.65 4.34
C CYS A 171 -0.45 1.98 3.61
N MET A 172 0.51 2.35 2.78
CA MET A 172 0.36 3.39 1.77
C MET A 172 0.26 2.71 0.41
N VAL A 173 -0.87 2.85 -0.28
CA VAL A 173 -1.15 2.08 -1.50
C VAL A 173 -1.68 2.98 -2.59
N SER A 174 -1.19 2.82 -3.81
CA SER A 174 -1.87 3.39 -4.98
C SER A 174 -2.64 2.30 -5.73
N THR A 175 -3.95 2.49 -5.91
CA THR A 175 -4.80 1.49 -6.57
C THR A 175 -6.04 2.10 -7.22
N CYS A 176 -6.83 1.29 -7.91
CA CYS A 176 -8.13 1.71 -8.44
C CYS A 176 -9.22 1.67 -7.34
N PRO A 177 -10.31 2.43 -7.50
CA PRO A 177 -11.38 2.48 -6.50
C PRO A 177 -11.99 1.11 -6.18
N MET A 178 -12.02 0.20 -7.16
CA MET A 178 -12.56 -1.14 -6.95
C MET A 178 -11.68 -1.95 -5.98
N VAL A 179 -10.36 -1.95 -6.15
CA VAL A 179 -9.44 -2.63 -5.21
C VAL A 179 -9.36 -1.90 -3.86
N CYS A 180 -9.64 -0.59 -3.83
CA CYS A 180 -9.73 0.18 -2.58
C CYS A 180 -10.74 -0.43 -1.61
N SER A 181 -11.93 -0.83 -2.09
CA SER A 181 -12.96 -1.45 -1.26
C SER A 181 -12.52 -2.81 -0.69
N LEU A 182 -11.77 -3.60 -1.48
CA LEU A 182 -11.13 -4.82 -1.00
C LEU A 182 -10.13 -4.52 0.13
N ILE A 183 -9.20 -3.58 -0.08
CA ILE A 183 -8.20 -3.21 0.93
C ILE A 183 -8.90 -2.76 2.22
N LYS A 184 -9.95 -1.93 2.12
CA LYS A 184 -10.75 -1.48 3.25
C LYS A 184 -11.36 -2.64 4.05
N GLY A 185 -12.00 -3.59 3.36
CA GLY A 185 -12.56 -4.78 4.00
C GLY A 185 -11.49 -5.58 4.74
N MET A 186 -10.34 -5.79 4.09
CA MET A 186 -9.22 -6.55 4.67
C MET A 186 -8.54 -5.80 5.83
N ALA A 187 -8.45 -4.48 5.78
CA ALA A 187 -7.83 -3.66 6.82
C ALA A 187 -8.52 -3.82 8.17
N GLY A 188 -9.85 -3.95 8.17
CA GLY A 188 -10.61 -4.24 9.39
C GLY A 188 -10.27 -5.59 10.02
N TYR A 189 -10.12 -6.63 9.21
CA TYR A 189 -9.75 -7.97 9.69
C TYR A 189 -8.31 -8.06 10.18
N PHE A 190 -7.39 -7.37 9.51
CA PHE A 190 -5.95 -7.46 9.77
C PHE A 190 -5.39 -6.39 10.71
N ASP A 191 -6.25 -5.58 11.34
CA ASP A 191 -5.86 -4.41 12.16
C ASP A 191 -4.87 -3.50 11.42
N LEU A 192 -5.20 -3.15 10.18
CA LEU A 192 -4.41 -2.25 9.35
C LEU A 192 -4.99 -0.84 9.35
N ARG A 193 -4.08 0.12 9.23
CA ARG A 193 -4.30 1.51 8.84
C ARG A 193 -3.95 1.64 7.37
N ALA A 194 -4.67 2.44 6.61
CA ALA A 194 -4.41 2.56 5.18
C ALA A 194 -4.58 3.99 4.66
N ALA A 195 -3.66 4.45 3.84
CA ALA A 195 -3.84 5.55 2.91
C ALA A 195 -3.86 4.99 1.49
N VAL A 196 -4.97 5.21 0.79
CA VAL A 196 -5.21 4.71 -0.57
C VAL A 196 -5.30 5.89 -1.53
N TYR A 197 -4.32 5.96 -2.42
CA TYR A 197 -4.20 6.98 -3.46
C TYR A 197 -4.83 6.49 -4.76
N ASN A 198 -5.91 7.14 -5.16
CA ASN A 198 -6.73 6.70 -6.29
C ASN A 198 -6.14 7.15 -7.63
N PHE A 199 -6.29 6.32 -8.67
CA PHE A 199 -5.98 6.74 -10.03
C PHE A 199 -7.05 7.71 -10.54
N ARG A 200 -6.61 8.74 -11.28
CA ARG A 200 -7.49 9.77 -11.87
C ARG A 200 -8.05 9.35 -13.23
N SER A 201 -7.29 8.57 -13.99
CA SER A 201 -7.68 8.13 -15.33
C SER A 201 -7.21 6.71 -15.58
N GLY A 202 -7.77 6.07 -16.61
CA GLY A 202 -7.47 4.68 -16.97
C GLY A 202 -7.85 3.68 -15.87
N VAL A 203 -8.75 4.03 -14.95
CA VAL A 203 -9.29 3.12 -13.93
C VAL A 203 -10.15 2.03 -14.58
N CYS A 204 -10.35 0.91 -13.88
CA CYS A 204 -11.32 -0.08 -14.34
C CYS A 204 -12.71 0.39 -13.91
N GLY A 205 -13.59 0.65 -14.87
CA GLY A 205 -15.00 0.98 -14.64
C GLY A 205 -15.91 -0.23 -14.58
N THR A 206 -15.46 -1.37 -15.13
CA THR A 206 -16.23 -2.62 -15.23
C THR A 206 -15.42 -3.84 -14.77
N LEU A 207 -16.11 -4.93 -14.39
CA LEU A 207 -15.45 -6.19 -14.06
C LEU A 207 -14.68 -6.77 -15.26
N LYS A 208 -15.15 -6.54 -16.49
CA LYS A 208 -14.44 -6.96 -17.72
C LYS A 208 -13.10 -6.24 -17.88
N GLU A 209 -13.08 -4.92 -17.67
CA GLU A 209 -11.82 -4.16 -17.68
C GLU A 209 -10.88 -4.56 -16.55
N TYR A 210 -11.44 -4.90 -15.40
CA TYR A 210 -10.65 -5.43 -14.30
C TYR A 210 -10.04 -6.78 -14.63
N ASP A 211 -10.80 -7.72 -15.17
CA ASP A 211 -10.30 -9.03 -15.59
C ASP A 211 -9.21 -8.90 -16.67
N LEU A 212 -9.36 -7.96 -17.61
CA LEU A 212 -8.28 -7.62 -18.56
C LEU A 212 -7.04 -7.07 -17.86
N ALA A 213 -7.19 -6.28 -16.79
CA ALA A 213 -6.07 -5.82 -15.98
C ALA A 213 -5.45 -6.98 -15.17
N GLU A 214 -6.24 -7.87 -14.59
CA GLU A 214 -5.72 -9.05 -13.88
C GLU A 214 -4.95 -9.99 -14.80
N ARG A 215 -5.14 -9.93 -16.13
CA ARG A 215 -4.39 -10.69 -17.14
C ARG A 215 -3.27 -9.90 -17.83
N GLY A 216 -3.07 -8.64 -17.47
CA GLY A 216 -2.06 -7.77 -18.11
C GLY A 216 -2.40 -7.32 -19.53
N LEU A 217 -3.65 -7.51 -19.97
CA LEU A 217 -4.14 -7.20 -21.32
C LEU A 217 -4.78 -5.80 -21.42
N LYS A 218 -4.87 -5.07 -20.29
CA LYS A 218 -5.45 -3.72 -20.27
C LYS A 218 -4.60 -2.73 -21.06
N ARG A 219 -5.16 -2.20 -22.15
CA ARG A 219 -4.50 -1.22 -23.03
C ARG A 219 -4.21 0.10 -22.35
N GLU A 220 -5.19 0.63 -21.62
CA GLU A 220 -5.06 1.92 -20.96
C GLU A 220 -4.06 1.86 -19.80
N LYS A 221 -3.31 2.96 -19.62
CA LYS A 221 -2.42 3.16 -18.49
C LYS A 221 -3.08 4.02 -17.43
N PRO A 222 -3.44 3.45 -16.26
CA PRO A 222 -3.87 4.25 -15.15
C PRO A 222 -2.82 5.29 -14.76
N ARG A 223 -3.29 6.49 -14.42
CA ARG A 223 -2.43 7.57 -13.95
C ARG A 223 -2.88 8.01 -12.57
N LEU A 224 -1.93 8.08 -11.64
CA LEU A 224 -2.12 8.82 -10.40
C LEU A 224 -2.28 10.31 -10.71
N ALA A 225 -2.98 11.02 -9.83
CA ALA A 225 -2.89 12.47 -9.81
C ALA A 225 -1.43 12.89 -9.58
N PRO A 226 -0.95 13.98 -10.18
CA PRO A 226 0.33 14.58 -9.81
C PRO A 226 0.39 14.85 -8.31
N SER A 227 -0.69 15.39 -7.71
CA SER A 227 -0.80 15.63 -6.26
C SER A 227 -0.60 14.37 -5.43
N ALA A 228 -1.27 13.27 -5.78
CA ALA A 228 -1.10 11.99 -5.10
C ALA A 228 0.34 11.45 -5.22
N THR A 229 0.96 11.58 -6.39
CA THR A 229 2.35 11.16 -6.59
C THR A 229 3.31 11.99 -5.73
N SER A 230 3.12 13.30 -5.71
CA SER A 230 3.91 14.22 -4.89
C SER A 230 3.70 13.97 -3.40
N GLU A 231 2.49 13.67 -2.96
CA GLU A 231 2.19 13.39 -1.56
C GLU A 231 2.81 12.08 -1.08
N MET A 232 2.66 11.00 -1.87
CA MET A 232 3.29 9.72 -1.56
C MET A 232 4.81 9.84 -1.51
N MET A 233 5.40 10.62 -2.41
CA MET A 233 6.84 10.91 -2.39
C MET A 233 7.22 11.75 -1.17
N TRP A 234 6.44 12.78 -0.85
CA TRP A 234 6.67 13.64 0.31
C TRP A 234 6.68 12.84 1.62
N VAL A 235 5.73 11.90 1.81
CA VAL A 235 5.69 11.03 3.00
C VAL A 235 7.00 10.24 3.15
N LEU A 236 7.54 9.71 2.04
CA LEU A 236 8.80 8.98 2.09
C LEU A 236 9.99 9.90 2.37
N GLN A 237 10.08 11.04 1.69
CA GLN A 237 11.20 11.98 1.83
C GLN A 237 11.24 12.60 3.23
N GLU A 238 10.08 12.99 3.76
CA GLU A 238 9.96 13.54 5.10
C GLU A 238 10.37 12.52 6.17
N ALA A 239 9.98 11.25 6.00
CA ALA A 239 10.41 10.20 6.93
C ALA A 239 11.91 9.88 6.78
N GLU A 240 12.46 9.94 5.57
CA GLU A 240 13.91 9.82 5.34
C GLU A 240 14.69 10.93 6.04
N GLU A 241 14.19 12.17 5.97
CA GLU A 241 14.79 13.29 6.70
C GLU A 241 14.77 13.07 8.22
N ARG A 242 13.63 12.62 8.77
CA ARG A 242 13.49 12.36 10.22
C ARG A 242 14.31 11.18 10.72
N LEU A 243 14.60 10.20 9.84
CA LEU A 243 15.43 9.05 10.15
C LEU A 243 16.92 9.31 9.90
N ARG A 244 17.29 10.33 9.11
CA ARG A 244 18.70 10.64 8.79
C ARG A 244 19.60 10.81 10.02
N PRO A 245 19.19 11.51 11.10
CA PRO A 245 20.01 11.61 12.32
C PRO A 245 20.27 10.27 13.03
N GLN A 246 19.48 9.24 12.70
CA GLN A 246 19.55 7.91 13.31
C GLN A 246 20.34 6.92 12.43
N LEU A 247 20.71 7.32 11.20
CA LEU A 247 21.58 6.53 10.34
C LEU A 247 23.04 6.82 10.71
N PRO A 248 23.89 5.78 10.86
CA PRO A 248 25.30 5.99 11.17
C PRO A 248 25.95 6.87 10.10
N ALA A 249 26.62 7.94 10.53
CA ALA A 249 27.33 8.86 9.64
C ALA A 249 28.41 8.09 8.87
N GLY A 250 28.34 8.08 7.52
CA GLY A 250 29.38 7.52 6.67
C GLY A 250 29.00 6.36 5.74
N GLN A 251 27.71 6.00 5.59
CA GLN A 251 27.28 5.09 4.53
C GLN A 251 26.63 5.85 3.36
N ASP A 252 27.42 6.69 2.71
CA ASP A 252 27.05 7.26 1.42
C ASP A 252 27.36 6.24 0.32
N GLY A 253 26.34 5.47 -0.06
CA GLY A 253 26.33 4.66 -1.29
C GLY A 253 26.62 3.18 -1.09
N ASP A 254 25.71 2.34 -1.59
CA ASP A 254 25.88 0.90 -1.86
C ASP A 254 25.88 -0.12 -0.70
N THR A 255 25.35 0.19 0.47
CA THR A 255 25.11 -0.86 1.48
C THR A 255 23.78 -1.60 1.31
N ASP A 256 23.93 -2.93 1.35
CA ASP A 256 22.93 -3.99 1.43
C ASP A 256 21.69 -3.59 2.27
N PRO A 257 20.45 -3.73 1.73
CA PRO A 257 19.19 -3.50 2.46
C PRO A 257 19.09 -4.22 3.81
N GLY A 258 19.91 -5.25 4.06
CA GLY A 258 20.01 -5.93 5.35
C GLY A 258 20.55 -5.07 6.52
N ALA A 259 21.37 -4.04 6.26
CA ALA A 259 22.03 -3.24 7.30
C ALA A 259 21.08 -2.25 8.00
N CYS A 260 20.05 -1.73 7.30
CA CYS A 260 19.05 -0.84 7.94
C CYS A 260 18.19 -1.57 8.99
N LEU A 261 18.07 -2.90 8.91
CA LEU A 261 17.29 -3.70 9.85
C LEU A 261 17.97 -3.95 11.20
N SER A 262 19.30 -3.82 11.30
CA SER A 262 20.02 -3.98 12.57
C SER A 262 19.91 -2.72 13.44
N VAL A 263 20.02 -1.53 12.85
CA VAL A 263 19.91 -0.25 13.57
C VAL A 263 18.51 -0.05 14.16
N ALA A 264 17.45 -0.37 13.39
CA ALA A 264 16.08 -0.33 13.90
C ALA A 264 15.79 -1.37 15.00
N ARG A 265 16.57 -2.46 15.06
CA ARG A 265 16.48 -3.47 16.14
C ARG A 265 17.12 -2.98 17.43
N GLU A 266 18.23 -2.26 17.36
CA GLU A 266 18.91 -1.74 18.57
C GLU A 266 18.11 -0.62 19.24
N ILE A 267 17.46 0.25 18.47
CA ILE A 267 16.63 1.34 19.01
C ILE A 267 15.34 0.79 19.67
N GLY A 268 14.86 -0.39 19.24
CA GLY A 268 13.65 -1.03 19.77
C GLY A 268 13.83 -1.90 21.02
N VAL A 269 15.06 -2.15 21.48
CA VAL A 269 15.35 -3.07 22.61
C VAL A 269 15.68 -2.32 23.91
N ASN A 270 15.97 -1.02 23.88
CA ASN A 270 16.45 -0.29 25.06
C ASN A 270 15.38 0.41 25.91
N ARG A 271 14.20 -0.20 26.07
CA ARG A 271 13.19 0.22 27.07
C ARG A 271 12.74 -0.98 27.90
N GLY A 272 13.58 -1.36 28.85
CA GLY A 272 13.29 -2.45 29.78
C GLY A 272 14.41 -2.76 30.78
N ALA A 273 15.05 -1.74 31.34
CA ALA A 273 15.91 -1.90 32.51
C ALA A 273 15.98 -0.58 33.29
N VAL A 274 14.94 -0.30 34.07
CA VAL A 274 15.09 0.49 35.30
C VAL A 274 14.43 -0.34 36.40
N SER A 275 15.26 -1.12 37.06
CA SER A 275 15.06 -1.67 38.39
C SER A 275 15.40 -0.60 39.43
N GLY A 276 14.49 -0.35 40.37
CA GLY A 276 14.61 0.60 41.47
C GLY A 276 13.24 0.94 42.01
#